data_AF-A0A6B0Y0C3-F1
#
_entry.id   AF-A0A6B0Y0C3-F1
#
_cell.length_a   1.000
_cell.length_b   1.000
_cell.length_c   1.000
_cell.angle_alpha   90.00
_cell.angle_beta   90.00
_cell.angle_gamma   90.00
#
_symmetry.space_group_name_H-M   'P 1'
#
loop_
_entity.id
_entity.type
_entity.pdbx_description
1 polymer ?
#
loop_
_entity_poly.entity_id
_entity_poly.type
_entity_poly.pdbx_seq_one_letter_code
_entity_poly.pdbx_strand_id
1 'polypeptide(L)'
;MSEAIAFDTHRFVKRLTDCGFTEQQAETLADEQIALLNGNLATKADIEALRHETKAAIEASKSDLMKWLVGLLIAQGGLIVALVKLL
;
A
#
# COMPACT_ATOMS: atom_id res chain seq x y z
N MET A 1 -10.93 9.49 11.69
CA MET A 1 -10.99 10.72 10.88
C MET A 1 -9.59 11.02 10.40
N SER A 2 -9.35 11.04 9.09
CA SER A 2 -8.06 11.49 8.57
C SER A 2 -8.00 13.00 8.79
N GLU A 3 -7.06 13.49 9.61
CA GLU A 3 -6.67 14.89 9.51
C GLU A 3 -6.11 15.08 8.11
N ALA A 4 -6.93 15.60 7.20
CA ALA A 4 -6.41 16.26 6.01
C ALA A 4 -5.52 17.38 6.55
N ILE A 5 -4.27 17.45 6.08
CA ILE A 5 -3.39 18.57 6.42
C ILE A 5 -4.10 19.81 5.86
N ALA A 6 -4.73 20.59 6.71
CA ALA A 6 -5.41 21.81 6.30
C ALA A 6 -4.33 22.79 5.83
N PHE A 7 -4.20 22.94 4.51
CA PHE A 7 -3.27 23.90 3.94
C PHE A 7 -3.91 25.29 3.97
N ASP A 8 -3.36 26.15 4.82
CA ASP A 8 -3.80 27.54 4.93
C ASP A 8 -3.13 28.38 3.83
N THR A 9 -3.82 28.45 2.68
CA THR A 9 -3.40 29.21 1.50
C THR A 9 -3.12 30.67 1.84
N HIS A 10 -3.97 31.30 2.67
CA HIS A 10 -3.83 32.72 2.99
C HIS A 10 -2.57 32.98 3.81
N ARG A 11 -2.33 32.19 4.85
CA ARG A 11 -1.11 32.30 5.67
C ARG A 11 0.14 31.93 4.88
N PHE A 12 0.04 31.02 3.90
CA PHE A 12 1.14 30.68 3.01
C PHE A 12 1.51 31.85 2.10
N VAL A 13 0.54 32.41 1.37
CA VAL A 13 0.72 33.57 0.50
C VAL A 13 1.29 34.74 1.28
N LYS A 14 0.69 35.07 2.44
CA LYS A 14 1.16 36.17 3.29
C LYS A 14 2.63 36.04 3.67
N ARG A 15 3.08 34.86 4.08
CA ARG A 15 4.49 34.63 4.44
C ARG A 15 5.43 34.79 3.25
N LEU A 16 5.05 34.33 2.07
CA LEU A 16 5.87 34.52 0.87
C LEU A 16 5.98 36.00 0.50
N THR A 17 4.88 36.74 0.58
CA THR A 17 4.88 38.18 0.34
C THR A 17 5.73 38.93 1.37
N ASP A 18 5.66 38.56 2.65
CA ASP A 18 6.51 39.11 3.72
C ASP A 18 8.01 38.84 3.47
N CYS A 19 8.34 37.80 2.69
CA CYS A 19 9.70 37.47 2.26
C CYS A 19 10.11 38.12 0.92
N GLY A 20 9.29 39.02 0.37
CA GLY A 20 9.62 39.79 -0.84
C GLY A 20 9.16 39.16 -2.16
N PHE A 21 8.34 38.11 -2.11
CA PHE A 21 7.64 37.63 -3.32
C PHE A 21 6.51 38.60 -3.68
N THR A 22 6.18 38.69 -4.97
CA THR A 22 4.95 39.37 -5.37
C THR A 22 3.74 38.50 -5.01
N GLU A 23 2.59 39.14 -4.78
CA GLU A 23 1.34 38.43 -4.49
C GLU A 23 1.02 37.38 -5.57
N GLN A 24 1.18 37.75 -6.85
CA GLN A 24 0.98 36.84 -7.97
C GLN A 24 1.91 35.60 -7.93
N GLN A 25 3.18 35.78 -7.56
CA GLN A 25 4.11 34.65 -7.40
C GLN A 25 3.69 33.75 -6.24
N ALA A 26 3.31 34.36 -5.12
CA ALA A 26 2.91 33.65 -3.92
C ALA A 26 1.63 32.84 -4.12
N GLU A 27 0.64 33.40 -4.81
CA GLU A 27 -0.61 32.71 -5.19
C GLU A 27 -0.33 31.55 -6.14
N THR A 28 0.45 31.76 -7.19
CA THR A 28 0.81 30.71 -8.15
C THR A 28 1.51 29.53 -7.45
N LEU A 29 2.44 29.82 -6.53
CA LEU A 29 3.10 28.79 -5.73
C LEU A 29 2.12 28.03 -4.82
N ALA A 30 1.13 28.73 -4.25
CA ALA A 30 0.14 28.12 -3.38
C ALA A 30 -0.76 27.15 -4.16
N ASP A 31 -1.21 27.54 -5.35
CA ASP A 31 -2.06 26.73 -6.21
C ASP A 31 -1.34 25.46 -6.67
N GLU A 32 -0.10 25.56 -7.13
CA GLU A 32 0.71 24.41 -7.53
C GLU A 32 0.99 23.47 -6.33
N GLN A 33 1.23 24.03 -5.14
CA GLN A 33 1.43 23.23 -3.93
C GLN A 33 0.17 22.43 -3.57
N ILE A 34 -1.02 23.02 -3.71
CA ILE A 34 -2.31 22.33 -3.51
C ILE A 34 -2.51 21.25 -4.57
N ALA A 35 -2.20 21.55 -5.84
CA ALA A 35 -2.29 20.58 -6.93
C ALA A 35 -1.41 19.35 -6.66
N LEU A 36 -0.17 19.55 -6.19
CA LEU A 36 0.73 18.46 -5.82
C LEU A 36 0.23 17.67 -4.61
N LEU A 37 -0.30 18.35 -3.59
CA LEU A 37 -0.87 17.71 -2.40
C LEU A 37 -2.10 16.86 -2.72
N ASN A 38 -2.90 17.27 -3.69
CA ASN A 38 -4.09 16.54 -4.12
C ASN A 38 -3.80 15.46 -5.17
N GLY A 39 -2.75 15.63 -5.97
CA GLY A 39 -2.52 14.81 -7.16
C GLY A 39 -1.71 13.52 -6.95
N ASN A 40 -0.85 13.44 -5.93
CA ASN A 40 0.19 12.40 -5.86
C ASN A 40 0.39 11.74 -4.48
N LEU A 41 -0.47 12.00 -3.50
CA LEU A 41 -0.37 11.33 -2.20
C LEU A 41 -1.29 10.12 -2.13
N ALA A 42 -0.70 8.93 -1.97
CA ALA A 42 -1.44 7.74 -1.59
C ALA A 42 -2.26 8.03 -0.33
N THR A 43 -3.55 7.79 -0.39
CA THR A 43 -4.45 8.04 0.74
C THR A 43 -4.28 6.94 1.79
N LYS A 44 -4.73 7.20 3.02
CA LYS A 44 -4.78 6.16 4.06
C LYS A 44 -5.62 4.96 3.63
N ALA A 45 -6.68 5.21 2.85
CA ALA A 45 -7.54 4.17 2.30
C ALA A 45 -6.79 3.29 1.30
N ASP A 46 -5.94 3.87 0.44
CA ASP A 46 -5.10 3.11 -0.50
C ASP A 46 -4.11 2.21 0.24
N ILE A 47 -3.51 2.72 1.33
CA ILE A 47 -2.59 1.95 2.17
C ILE A 47 -3.33 0.81 2.89
N GLU A 48 -4.53 1.06 3.42
CA GLU A 48 -5.36 0.03 4.04
C GLU A 48 -5.79 -1.03 3.03
N ALA A 49 -6.21 -0.64 1.84
CA ALA A 49 -6.55 -1.55 0.75
C ALA A 49 -5.35 -2.46 0.39
N LEU A 50 -4.16 -1.87 0.21
CA LEU A 50 -2.94 -2.62 -0.08
C LEU A 50 -2.57 -3.57 1.07
N ARG A 51 -2.78 -3.17 2.32
CA ARG A 51 -2.59 -4.05 3.50
C ARG A 51 -3.55 -5.22 3.52
N HIS A 52 -4.80 -5.02 3.10
CA HIS A 52 -5.78 -6.09 3.02
C HIS A 52 -5.47 -7.06 1.87
N GLU A 53 -5.14 -6.53 0.70
CA GLU A 53 -4.77 -7.32 -0.47
C GLU A 53 -3.53 -8.18 -0.21
N THR A 54 -2.49 -7.58 0.38
CA THR A 54 -1.25 -8.31 0.72
C THR A 54 -1.50 -9.42 1.76
N LYS A 55 -2.32 -9.17 2.79
CA LYS A 55 -2.71 -10.21 3.75
C LYS A 55 -3.47 -11.35 3.09
N ALA A 56 -4.45 -11.03 2.25
CA ALA A 56 -5.23 -12.03 1.52
C ALA A 56 -4.35 -12.89 0.60
N ALA A 57 -3.40 -12.27 -0.12
CA ALA A 57 -2.46 -12.98 -0.97
C ALA A 57 -1.55 -13.94 -0.17
N ILE A 58 -1.08 -13.50 1.00
CA ILE A 58 -0.28 -14.35 1.91
C ILE A 58 -1.09 -15.54 2.40
N GLU A 59 -2.34 -15.32 2.83
CA GLU A 59 -3.23 -16.39 3.29
C GLU A 59 -3.56 -17.39 2.18
N ALA A 60 -3.82 -16.90 0.95
CA ALA A 60 -4.05 -17.74 -0.21
C ALA A 60 -2.82 -18.61 -0.53
N SER A 61 -1.63 -18.00 -0.56
CA SER A 61 -0.37 -18.72 -0.80
C SER A 61 -0.11 -19.79 0.26
N LYS A 62 -0.35 -19.48 1.54
CA LYS A 62 -0.24 -20.44 2.64
C LYS A 62 -1.20 -21.62 2.47
N SER A 63 -2.45 -21.34 2.07
CA SER A 63 -3.45 -22.39 1.83
C SER A 63 -3.03 -23.32 0.69
N ASP A 64 -2.53 -22.76 -0.42
CA ASP A 64 -2.08 -23.55 -1.57
C ASP A 64 -0.86 -24.40 -1.24
N LEU A 65 0.11 -23.85 -0.49
CA LEU A 65 1.24 -24.63 0.02
C LEU A 65 0.76 -25.80 0.90
N MET A 66 -0.21 -25.58 1.79
CA MET A 66 -0.77 -26.66 2.62
C MET A 66 -1.42 -27.76 1.79
N LYS A 67 -2.18 -27.42 0.74
CA LYS A 67 -2.78 -28.41 -0.17
C LYS A 67 -1.71 -29.27 -0.85
N TRP A 68 -0.65 -28.64 -1.37
CA TRP A 68 0.45 -29.35 -2.02
C TRP A 68 1.24 -30.24 -1.04
N LEU A 69 1.48 -29.77 0.17
CA LEU A 69 2.15 -30.55 1.22
C LEU A 69 1.35 -31.81 1.57
N VAL A 70 0.03 -31.70 1.73
CA VAL A 70 -0.83 -32.87 1.99
C VAL A 70 -0.79 -33.86 0.83
N GLY A 71 -0.87 -33.37 -0.42
CA GLY A 71 -0.75 -34.21 -1.60
C GLY A 71 0.59 -34.97 -1.67
N LEU A 72 1.69 -34.28 -1.35
CA LEU A 72 3.03 -34.88 -1.33
C LEU A 72 3.16 -35.95 -0.24
N LEU A 73 2.61 -35.71 0.96
CA LEU A 73 2.64 -36.68 2.06
C LEU A 73 1.87 -37.97 1.70
N ILE A 74 0.71 -37.83 1.05
CA ILE A 74 -0.07 -39.00 0.59
C ILE A 74 0.71 -39.78 -0.48
N ALA A 75 1.33 -39.08 -1.43
CA ALA A 75 2.14 -39.70 -2.48
C ALA A 75 3.34 -40.47 -1.89
N GLN A 76 4.07 -39.87 -0.94
CA GLN A 76 5.17 -40.53 -0.25
C GLN A 76 4.70 -41.74 0.57
N GLY A 77 3.58 -41.64 1.27
CA GLY A 77 2.98 -42.77 2.00
C GLY A 77 2.66 -43.96 1.07
N GLY A 78 2.08 -43.68 -0.10
CA GLY A 78 1.84 -44.70 -1.13
C GLY A 78 3.13 -45.35 -1.64
N LEU A 79 4.17 -44.55 -1.89
CA LEU A 79 5.48 -45.06 -2.31
C LEU A 79 6.11 -45.98 -1.25
N ILE A 80 6.05 -45.60 0.02
CA ILE A 80 6.56 -46.42 1.14
C ILE A 80 5.84 -47.77 1.20
N VAL A 81 4.49 -47.77 1.10
CA VAL A 81 3.71 -49.02 1.12
C VAL A 81 4.07 -49.93 -0.06
N ALA A 82 4.29 -49.37 -1.25
CA ALA A 82 4.71 -50.13 -2.41
C ALA A 82 6.10 -50.75 -2.23
N LEU A 83 7.06 -50.00 -1.68
CA LEU A 83 8.41 -50.48 -1.40
C LEU A 83 8.41 -51.61 -0.35
N VAL A 84 7.63 -51.48 0.72
CA VAL A 84 7.53 -52.52 1.76
C VAL A 84 6.95 -53.83 1.21
N LYS A 85 6.01 -53.78 0.26
CA LYS A 85 5.45 -54.99 -0.37
C LYS A 85 6.40 -55.67 -1.35
N LEU A 86 7.44 -54.98 -1.80
CA LEU A 86 8.40 -55.46 -2.81
C LEU A 86 9.67 -56.05 -2.17
N LEU A 87 9.86 -55.84 -0.86
CA LEU A 87 10.91 -56.43 -0.03
C LEU A 87 10.45 -57.77 0.58
#